data_AF-A0A5M3MZI6-F1
#
_entry.id   AF-A0A5M3MZI6-F1
#
_cell.length_a   1.000
_cell.length_b   1.000
_cell.length_c   1.000
_cell.angle_alpha   90.00
_cell.angle_beta   90.00
_cell.angle_gamma   90.00
#
_symmetry.space_group_name_H-M   'P 1'
#
loop_
_entity.id
_entity.type
_entity.pdbx_description
1 polymer ?
#
loop_
_entity_poly.entity_id
_entity_poly.type
_entity_poly.pdbx_seq_one_letter_code
_entity_poly.pdbx_strand_id
1 'polypeptide(L)'
;MHTAMPTAPAPATTTAAPSSPDTTPNKAINDDSAAHKYAQTTAAVIAGVTPMLALIYFCPLVLVFRHAKRHPRAVNKVAGARVQVWAPMVYGFLVLSSLAEVALAAWLLLQFRFNGNAPNISVITGVRVLLFAGCWTLTTAGTYALLFLDPAWSRRPIASVGAQALWILATWAAWVVGAALLNRGAPQLFAGVGVGAGQEACAGVVYCGQVKTLFGESPGGFVGTGVLMRIFSRVL
;
A
#
# COMPACT_ATOMS: atom_id res chain seq x y z
N MET A 1 -38.09 -50.71 3.29
CA MET A 1 -37.39 -51.03 4.55
C MET A 1 -36.72 -49.76 5.03
N HIS A 2 -37.37 -49.05 5.94
CA HIS A 2 -36.87 -47.81 6.54
C HIS A 2 -36.09 -48.14 7.80
N THR A 3 -34.78 -47.96 7.76
CA THR A 3 -33.89 -48.12 8.92
C THR A 3 -33.91 -46.81 9.71
N ALA A 4 -34.52 -46.86 10.90
CA ALA A 4 -34.59 -45.74 11.83
C ALA A 4 -33.20 -45.45 12.42
N MET A 5 -32.82 -44.17 12.40
CA MET A 5 -31.55 -43.66 12.91
C MET A 5 -31.69 -43.33 14.41
N PRO A 6 -30.75 -43.74 15.28
CA PRO A 6 -30.88 -43.53 16.72
C PRO A 6 -30.60 -42.08 17.12
N THR A 7 -31.54 -41.52 17.89
CA THR A 7 -31.49 -40.18 18.48
C THR A 7 -30.41 -40.11 19.55
N ALA A 8 -29.41 -39.26 19.36
CA ALA A 8 -28.33 -39.05 20.32
C ALA A 8 -28.82 -38.28 21.58
N PRO A 9 -28.33 -38.60 22.78
CA PRO A 9 -28.69 -37.91 24.02
C PRO A 9 -28.12 -36.50 24.07
N ALA A 10 -28.95 -35.57 24.55
CA ALA A 10 -28.62 -34.15 24.69
C ALA A 10 -27.45 -33.93 25.69
N PRO A 11 -26.49 -33.05 25.38
CA PRO A 11 -25.41 -32.71 26.29
C PRO A 11 -25.93 -31.89 27.48
N ALA A 12 -25.47 -32.25 28.67
CA ALA A 12 -25.78 -31.58 29.93
C ALA A 12 -25.21 -30.15 29.94
N THR A 13 -26.11 -29.17 30.05
CA THR A 13 -25.78 -27.77 30.25
C THR A 13 -25.19 -27.57 31.64
N THR A 14 -23.85 -27.51 31.73
CA THR A 14 -23.15 -27.05 32.93
C THR A 14 -23.30 -25.54 33.04
N THR A 15 -24.25 -25.09 33.85
CA THR A 15 -24.42 -23.69 34.25
C THR A 15 -23.22 -23.28 35.11
N ALA A 16 -22.18 -22.76 34.46
CA ALA A 16 -21.05 -22.11 35.14
C ALA A 16 -21.53 -20.77 35.71
N ALA A 17 -21.25 -20.56 37.00
CA ALA A 17 -21.59 -19.33 37.71
C ALA A 17 -20.92 -18.10 37.08
N PRO A 18 -21.61 -16.95 37.00
CA PRO A 18 -21.05 -15.71 36.47
C PRO A 18 -19.98 -15.18 37.43
N SER A 19 -18.71 -15.32 37.06
CA SER A 19 -17.61 -14.61 37.70
C SER A 19 -17.67 -13.14 37.29
N SER A 20 -17.90 -12.26 38.26
CA SER A 20 -17.91 -10.81 38.08
C SER A 20 -16.58 -10.33 37.46
N PRO A 21 -16.61 -9.71 36.27
CA PRO A 21 -15.41 -9.13 35.67
C PRO A 21 -15.08 -7.83 36.40
N ASP A 22 -14.01 -7.86 37.19
CA ASP A 22 -13.43 -6.71 37.88
C ASP A 22 -12.81 -5.77 36.83
N THR A 23 -13.68 -5.03 36.17
CA THR A 23 -13.36 -4.15 35.04
C THR A 23 -12.89 -2.83 35.62
N THR A 24 -11.59 -2.70 35.83
CA THR A 24 -10.96 -1.41 36.18
C THR A 24 -11.05 -0.48 34.95
N PRO A 25 -11.92 0.56 34.95
CA PRO A 25 -12.26 1.32 33.74
C PRO A 25 -11.13 2.21 33.21
N ASN A 26 -10.06 2.40 34.00
CA ASN A 26 -9.06 3.43 33.73
C ASN A 26 -7.97 3.04 32.74
N LYS A 27 -7.81 1.76 32.40
CA LYS A 27 -6.70 1.33 31.52
C LYS A 27 -7.02 1.50 30.03
N ALA A 28 -8.25 1.20 29.61
CA ALA A 28 -8.66 1.26 28.20
C ALA A 28 -8.60 2.69 27.59
N ILE A 29 -8.84 3.73 28.41
CA ILE A 29 -8.84 5.13 27.95
C ILE A 29 -7.43 5.61 27.53
N ASN A 30 -6.37 5.04 28.12
CA ASN A 30 -5.00 5.47 27.86
C ASN A 30 -4.42 4.89 26.56
N ASP A 31 -4.84 3.69 26.16
CA ASP A 31 -4.30 2.99 25.00
C ASP A 31 -4.83 3.59 23.66
N ASP A 32 -6.09 4.02 23.63
CA ASP A 32 -6.67 4.72 22.46
C ASP A 32 -6.00 6.06 22.18
N SER A 33 -5.57 6.77 23.23
CA SER A 33 -4.87 8.04 23.11
C SER A 33 -3.51 7.88 22.42
N ALA A 34 -2.79 6.79 22.71
CA ALA A 34 -1.48 6.53 22.13
C ALA A 34 -1.59 6.22 20.63
N ALA A 35 -2.48 5.30 20.24
CA ALA A 35 -2.69 4.92 18.84
C ALA A 35 -3.11 6.12 17.97
N HIS A 36 -4.00 6.97 18.49
CA HIS A 36 -4.41 8.19 17.79
C HIS A 36 -3.25 9.17 17.60
N LYS A 37 -2.39 9.35 18.62
CA LYS A 37 -1.20 10.22 18.53
C LYS A 37 -0.24 9.72 17.46
N TYR A 38 0.06 8.41 17.42
CA TYR A 38 0.96 7.84 16.42
C TYR A 38 0.42 8.01 14.98
N ALA A 39 -0.86 7.75 14.74
CA ALA A 39 -1.47 7.92 13.43
C ALA A 39 -1.43 9.39 12.96
N GLN A 40 -1.66 10.34 13.88
CA GLN A 40 -1.64 11.77 13.57
C GLN A 40 -0.21 12.27 13.31
N THR A 41 0.78 11.84 14.10
CA THR A 41 2.19 12.17 13.89
C THR A 41 2.68 11.61 12.55
N THR A 42 2.35 10.36 12.23
CA THR A 42 2.82 9.72 10.99
C THR A 42 2.20 10.41 9.76
N ALA A 43 0.91 10.73 9.81
CA ALA A 43 0.23 11.47 8.74
C ALA A 43 0.82 12.89 8.56
N ALA A 44 1.14 13.58 9.66
CA ALA A 44 1.76 14.91 9.61
C ALA A 44 3.18 14.86 9.03
N VAL A 45 3.98 13.86 9.42
CA VAL A 45 5.33 13.64 8.87
C VAL A 45 5.25 13.35 7.38
N ILE A 46 4.36 12.45 6.96
CA ILE A 46 4.15 12.18 5.53
C ILE A 46 3.72 13.46 4.81
N ALA A 47 2.74 14.19 5.34
CA ALA A 47 2.25 15.44 4.73
C ALA A 47 3.32 16.54 4.65
N GLY A 48 4.32 16.56 5.54
CA GLY A 48 5.43 17.52 5.51
C GLY A 48 6.60 17.09 4.64
N VAL A 49 7.01 15.81 4.73
CA VAL A 49 8.12 15.25 3.95
C VAL A 49 7.76 15.17 2.47
N THR A 50 6.48 14.94 2.17
CA THR A 50 5.95 14.84 0.80
C THR A 50 6.25 16.06 -0.07
N PRO A 51 5.78 17.28 0.28
CA PRO A 51 6.06 18.47 -0.51
C PRO A 51 7.54 18.85 -0.46
N MET A 52 8.25 18.54 0.63
CA MET A 52 9.70 18.74 0.72
C MET A 52 10.46 17.92 -0.34
N LEU A 53 10.20 16.61 -0.44
CA LEU A 53 10.80 15.76 -1.46
C LEU A 53 10.37 16.17 -2.88
N ALA A 54 9.09 16.48 -3.06
CA ALA A 54 8.58 16.97 -4.34
C ALA A 54 9.28 18.26 -4.79
N LEU A 55 9.48 19.22 -3.88
CA LEU A 55 10.21 20.47 -4.15
C LEU A 55 11.70 20.22 -4.36
N ILE A 56 12.33 19.34 -3.58
CA ILE A 56 13.73 18.94 -3.77
C ILE A 56 13.93 18.28 -5.13
N TYR A 57 12.94 17.59 -5.69
CA TYR A 57 13.01 17.02 -7.03
C TYR A 57 12.66 18.04 -8.13
N PHE A 58 11.63 18.85 -7.93
CA PHE A 58 11.19 19.87 -8.89
C PHE A 58 12.19 21.02 -9.04
N CYS A 59 12.82 21.45 -7.96
CA CYS A 59 13.75 22.57 -7.96
C CYS A 59 14.96 22.34 -8.90
N PRO A 60 15.73 21.24 -8.80
CA PRO A 60 16.81 20.95 -9.74
C PRO A 60 16.28 20.70 -11.15
N LEU A 61 15.10 20.10 -11.34
CA LEU A 61 14.49 19.97 -12.67
C LEU A 61 14.22 21.34 -13.31
N VAL A 62 13.66 22.28 -12.56
CA VAL A 62 13.40 23.65 -13.02
C VAL A 62 14.70 24.41 -13.26
N LEU A 63 15.71 24.22 -12.40
CA LEU A 63 17.03 24.83 -12.57
C LEU A 63 17.75 24.27 -13.80
N VAL A 64 17.73 22.95 -14.00
CA VAL A 64 18.29 22.28 -15.18
C VAL A 64 17.55 22.71 -16.44
N PHE A 65 16.22 22.78 -16.40
CA PHE A 65 15.42 23.27 -17.52
C PHE A 65 15.75 24.73 -17.87
N ARG A 66 15.83 25.61 -16.87
CA ARG A 66 16.25 27.02 -17.07
C ARG A 66 17.69 27.11 -17.57
N HIS A 67 18.59 26.28 -17.06
CA HIS A 67 19.99 26.25 -17.47
C HIS A 67 20.14 25.76 -18.91
N ALA A 68 19.44 24.70 -19.29
CA ALA A 68 19.40 24.18 -20.67
C ALA A 68 18.84 25.22 -21.66
N LYS A 69 17.82 26.00 -21.23
CA LYS A 69 17.27 27.08 -22.06
C LYS A 69 18.25 28.25 -22.23
N ARG A 70 19.10 28.54 -21.24
CA ARG A 70 20.12 29.61 -21.29
C ARG A 70 21.40 29.16 -22.00
N HIS A 71 21.74 27.89 -21.94
CA HIS A 71 22.93 27.31 -22.56
C HIS A 71 22.54 26.08 -23.38
N PRO A 72 22.10 26.27 -24.63
CA PRO A 72 21.84 25.16 -25.54
C PRO A 72 23.18 24.50 -25.89
N ARG A 73 23.68 23.64 -25.00
CA ARG A 73 24.76 22.72 -25.32
C ARG A 73 24.15 21.63 -26.18
N ALA A 74 24.76 21.35 -27.33
CA ALA A 74 24.42 20.16 -28.10
C ALA A 74 24.57 18.96 -27.15
N VAL A 75 23.43 18.38 -26.75
CA VAL A 75 23.39 17.24 -25.83
C VAL A 75 24.29 16.18 -26.44
N ASN A 76 25.32 15.78 -25.71
CA ASN A 76 26.26 14.79 -26.18
C ASN A 76 25.46 13.51 -26.48
N LYS A 77 25.39 13.12 -27.77
CA LYS A 77 24.53 12.04 -28.27
C LYS A 77 24.75 10.73 -27.50
N VAL A 78 25.96 10.54 -26.96
CA VAL A 78 26.36 9.35 -26.20
C VAL A 78 25.65 9.25 -24.84
N ALA A 79 25.48 10.37 -24.12
CA ALA A 79 24.83 10.36 -22.80
C ALA A 79 23.32 10.13 -22.91
N GLY A 80 22.68 10.75 -23.91
CA GLY A 80 21.26 10.55 -24.20
C GLY A 80 20.94 9.10 -24.60
N ALA A 81 21.81 8.49 -25.43
CA ALA A 81 21.65 7.10 -25.85
C ALA A 81 21.68 6.13 -24.66
N ARG A 82 22.57 6.33 -23.67
CA ARG A 82 22.60 5.46 -22.47
C ARG A 82 21.33 5.57 -21.64
N VAL A 83 20.81 6.76 -21.42
CA VAL A 83 19.57 6.96 -20.64
C VAL A 83 18.37 6.31 -21.33
N GLN A 84 18.30 6.38 -22.67
CA GLN A 84 17.24 5.75 -23.44
C GLN A 84 17.24 4.21 -23.35
N VAL A 85 18.40 3.59 -23.14
CA VAL A 85 18.49 2.12 -22.97
C VAL A 85 17.89 1.66 -21.63
N TRP A 86 18.05 2.44 -20.56
CA TRP A 86 17.55 2.06 -19.23
C TRP A 86 16.07 2.39 -19.01
N ALA A 87 15.55 3.41 -19.70
CA ALA A 87 14.15 3.83 -19.59
C ALA A 87 13.13 2.67 -19.72
N PRO A 88 13.16 1.82 -20.77
CA PRO A 88 12.17 0.76 -20.92
C PRO A 88 12.25 -0.31 -19.82
N MET A 89 13.44 -0.59 -19.28
CA MET A 89 13.57 -1.51 -18.13
C MET A 89 12.88 -0.95 -16.88
N VAL A 90 13.04 0.36 -16.61
CA VAL A 90 12.39 1.01 -15.46
C VAL A 90 10.86 0.98 -15.62
N TYR A 91 10.33 1.29 -16.81
CA TYR A 91 8.88 1.22 -17.06
C TYR A 91 8.34 -0.22 -16.99
N GLY A 92 9.09 -1.20 -17.49
CA GLY A 92 8.72 -2.61 -17.38
C GLY A 92 8.64 -3.09 -15.91
N PHE A 93 9.62 -2.70 -15.09
CA PHE A 93 9.56 -2.96 -13.65
C PHE A 93 8.35 -2.28 -12.99
N LEU A 94 8.08 -1.02 -13.34
CA LEU A 94 6.91 -0.28 -12.86
C LEU A 94 5.59 -1.00 -13.20
N VAL A 95 5.45 -1.47 -14.44
CA VAL A 95 4.30 -2.25 -14.91
C VAL A 95 4.13 -3.53 -14.11
N LEU A 96 5.18 -4.35 -13.98
CA LEU A 96 5.13 -5.60 -13.22
C LEU A 96 4.78 -5.38 -11.75
N SER A 97 5.37 -4.34 -11.13
CA SER A 97 5.09 -3.98 -9.74
C SER A 97 3.64 -3.54 -9.55
N SER A 98 3.09 -2.71 -10.44
CA SER A 98 1.70 -2.29 -10.40
C SER A 98 0.72 -3.46 -10.62
N LEU A 99 1.08 -4.43 -11.46
CA LEU A 99 0.26 -5.62 -11.70
C LEU A 99 0.18 -6.50 -10.44
N ALA A 100 1.30 -6.69 -9.74
CA ALA A 100 1.34 -7.44 -8.48
C ALA A 100 0.45 -6.79 -7.41
N GLU A 101 0.52 -5.46 -7.29
CA GLU A 101 -0.28 -4.69 -6.35
C GLU A 101 -1.78 -4.71 -6.69
N VAL A 102 -2.14 -4.60 -7.97
CA VAL A 102 -3.54 -4.75 -8.42
C VAL A 102 -4.06 -6.15 -8.09
N ALA A 103 -3.25 -7.20 -8.32
CA ALA A 103 -3.62 -8.56 -7.98
C ALA A 103 -3.85 -8.75 -6.48
N LEU A 104 -2.96 -8.21 -5.64
CA LEU A 104 -3.10 -8.24 -4.17
C LEU A 104 -4.33 -7.47 -3.69
N ALA A 105 -4.55 -6.25 -4.20
CA ALA A 105 -5.70 -5.43 -3.84
C ALA A 105 -7.03 -6.10 -4.27
N ALA A 106 -7.07 -6.67 -5.48
CA ALA A 106 -8.23 -7.39 -5.98
C ALA A 106 -8.52 -8.65 -5.16
N TRP A 107 -7.48 -9.42 -4.82
CA TRP A 107 -7.59 -10.60 -3.97
C TRP A 107 -8.13 -10.24 -2.57
N LEU A 108 -7.61 -9.18 -1.94
CA LEU A 108 -8.10 -8.68 -0.65
C LEU A 108 -9.58 -8.28 -0.70
N LEU A 109 -9.98 -7.54 -1.73
CA LEU A 109 -11.40 -7.19 -1.93
C LEU A 109 -12.29 -8.42 -2.05
N LEU A 110 -11.81 -9.43 -2.78
CA LEU A 110 -12.55 -10.67 -3.01
C LEU A 110 -12.74 -11.45 -1.69
N GLN A 111 -11.70 -11.51 -0.86
CA GLN A 111 -11.76 -12.11 0.48
C GLN A 111 -12.73 -11.37 1.40
N PHE A 112 -12.76 -10.03 1.37
CA PHE A 112 -13.72 -9.26 2.15
C PHE A 112 -15.17 -9.53 1.72
N ARG A 113 -15.40 -9.75 0.41
CA ARG A 113 -16.74 -10.07 -0.10
C ARG A 113 -17.17 -11.49 0.21
N PHE A 114 -16.29 -12.48 0.05
CA PHE A 114 -16.64 -13.89 0.30
C PHE A 114 -16.88 -14.19 1.78
N ASN A 115 -16.06 -13.62 2.67
CA ASN A 115 -16.17 -13.89 4.10
C ASN A 115 -17.19 -12.99 4.81
N GLY A 116 -17.72 -11.96 4.15
CA GLY A 116 -18.65 -11.00 4.75
C GLY A 116 -18.05 -10.15 5.88
N ASN A 117 -16.77 -10.35 6.21
CA ASN A 117 -16.08 -9.77 7.36
C ASN A 117 -15.19 -8.62 6.91
N ALA A 118 -15.81 -7.52 6.47
CA ALA A 118 -15.06 -6.31 6.17
C ALA A 118 -14.71 -5.58 7.48
N PRO A 119 -13.42 -5.42 7.82
CA PRO A 119 -13.01 -4.97 9.15
C PRO A 119 -13.39 -3.52 9.44
N ASN A 120 -13.32 -2.65 8.42
CA ASN A 120 -13.74 -1.25 8.50
C ASN A 120 -13.95 -0.70 7.07
N ILE A 121 -14.90 0.23 6.91
CA ILE A 121 -15.10 1.00 5.68
C ILE A 121 -13.82 1.74 5.23
N SER A 122 -12.98 2.20 6.17
CA SER A 122 -11.71 2.86 5.86
C SER A 122 -10.72 1.93 5.15
N VAL A 123 -10.65 0.66 5.57
CA VAL A 123 -9.78 -0.34 4.93
C VAL A 123 -10.26 -0.62 3.51
N ILE A 124 -11.58 -0.86 3.33
CA ILE A 124 -12.16 -1.10 2.01
C ILE A 124 -11.87 0.09 1.08
N THR A 125 -12.03 1.31 1.58
CA THR A 125 -11.75 2.53 0.81
C THR A 125 -10.27 2.63 0.45
N GLY A 126 -9.37 2.34 1.38
CA GLY A 126 -7.92 2.30 1.13
C GLY A 126 -7.54 1.29 0.04
N VAL A 127 -8.05 0.05 0.10
CA VAL A 127 -7.77 -0.96 -0.92
C VAL A 127 -8.35 -0.57 -2.29
N ARG A 128 -9.55 0.03 -2.34
CA ARG A 128 -10.12 0.55 -3.60
C ARG A 128 -9.27 1.66 -4.22
N VAL A 129 -8.75 2.59 -3.40
CA VAL A 129 -7.86 3.66 -3.86
C VAL A 129 -6.54 3.07 -4.38
N LEU A 130 -5.97 2.07 -3.71
CA LEU A 130 -4.77 1.37 -4.19
C LEU A 130 -5.01 0.62 -5.49
N LEU A 131 -6.16 -0.04 -5.65
CA LEU A 131 -6.53 -0.71 -6.90
C LEU A 131 -6.64 0.31 -8.03
N PHE A 132 -7.26 1.46 -7.79
CA PHE A 132 -7.30 2.56 -8.75
C PHE A 132 -5.90 3.08 -9.09
N ALA A 133 -5.04 3.33 -8.08
CA ALA A 133 -3.67 3.79 -8.28
C ALA A 133 -2.83 2.78 -9.07
N GLY A 134 -2.98 1.48 -8.78
CA GLY A 134 -2.33 0.38 -9.49
C GLY A 134 -2.78 0.31 -10.95
N CYS A 135 -4.08 0.35 -11.22
CA CYS A 135 -4.62 0.38 -12.59
C CYS A 135 -4.18 1.63 -13.36
N TRP A 136 -4.18 2.79 -12.71
CA TRP A 136 -3.68 4.05 -13.28
C TRP A 136 -2.20 3.94 -13.64
N THR A 137 -1.38 3.42 -12.73
CA THR A 137 0.05 3.21 -12.97
C THR A 137 0.28 2.22 -14.10
N LEU A 138 -0.47 1.11 -14.13
CA LEU A 138 -0.35 0.07 -15.14
C LEU A 138 -0.67 0.61 -16.55
N THR A 139 -1.79 1.31 -16.68
CA THR A 139 -2.24 1.89 -17.96
C THR A 139 -1.28 2.95 -18.47
N THR A 140 -0.85 3.87 -17.61
CA THR A 140 0.03 4.98 -18.00
C THR A 140 1.49 4.54 -18.21
N ALA A 141 2.05 3.72 -17.31
CA ALA A 141 3.39 3.16 -17.48
C ALA A 141 3.45 2.21 -18.69
N GLY A 142 2.41 1.40 -18.92
CA GLY A 142 2.29 0.56 -20.11
C GLY A 142 2.22 1.40 -21.40
N THR A 143 1.45 2.49 -21.40
CA THR A 143 1.42 3.43 -22.52
C THR A 143 2.80 4.04 -22.76
N TYR A 144 3.50 4.50 -21.72
CA TYR A 144 4.86 5.01 -21.86
C TYR A 144 5.84 3.95 -22.39
N ALA A 145 5.76 2.70 -21.90
CA ALA A 145 6.59 1.60 -22.39
C ALA A 145 6.37 1.33 -23.89
N LEU A 146 5.12 1.32 -24.35
CA LEU A 146 4.77 1.16 -25.76
C LEU A 146 5.28 2.35 -26.60
N LEU A 147 5.19 3.58 -26.08
CA LEU A 147 5.72 4.76 -26.75
C LEU A 147 7.25 4.71 -26.92
N PHE A 148 7.97 4.07 -26.01
CA PHE A 148 9.42 3.85 -26.15
C PHE A 148 9.78 2.71 -27.11
N LEU A 149 8.87 1.75 -27.33
CA LEU A 149 9.05 0.67 -28.29
C LEU A 149 8.81 1.14 -29.73
N ASP A 150 7.99 2.17 -29.96
CA ASP A 150 7.72 2.69 -31.30
C ASP A 150 8.82 3.66 -31.79
N PRO A 151 9.61 3.29 -32.81
CA PRO A 151 10.67 4.14 -33.34
C PRO A 151 10.14 5.43 -34.00
N ALA A 152 8.86 5.48 -34.40
CA ALA A 152 8.26 6.67 -35.00
C ALA A 152 7.97 7.77 -33.96
N TRP A 153 7.66 7.37 -32.72
CA TRP A 153 7.33 8.30 -31.63
C TRP A 153 8.54 8.80 -30.86
N SER A 154 9.65 8.04 -30.85
CA SER A 154 10.96 8.42 -30.28
C SER A 154 11.45 9.81 -30.75
N ARG A 155 11.10 10.22 -31.98
CA ARG A 155 11.52 11.51 -32.55
C ARG A 155 10.70 12.72 -32.09
N ARG A 156 9.54 12.52 -31.44
CA ARG A 156 8.65 13.63 -31.05
C ARG A 156 8.94 14.05 -29.60
N PRO A 157 9.13 15.35 -29.32
CA PRO A 157 9.33 15.88 -27.96
C PRO A 157 8.06 15.85 -27.08
N ILE A 158 7.04 15.09 -27.46
CA ILE A 158 5.80 14.86 -26.69
C ILE A 158 6.10 14.21 -25.32
N ALA A 159 7.26 13.58 -25.17
CA ALA A 159 7.85 13.23 -23.88
C ALA A 159 8.56 14.44 -23.24
N SER A 160 7.82 15.50 -22.90
CA SER A 160 8.37 16.57 -22.07
C SER A 160 8.74 16.00 -20.69
N VAL A 161 9.98 16.17 -20.27
CA VAL A 161 10.48 15.74 -18.95
C VAL A 161 9.60 16.28 -17.82
N GLY A 162 9.03 17.48 -18.00
CA GLY A 162 8.11 18.07 -17.03
C GLY A 162 6.78 17.32 -16.92
N ALA A 163 6.22 16.85 -18.04
CA ALA A 163 4.97 16.07 -18.02
C ALA A 163 5.18 14.70 -17.37
N GLN A 164 6.33 14.06 -17.63
CA GLN A 164 6.71 12.81 -16.97
C GLN A 164 6.92 13.01 -15.46
N ALA A 165 7.59 14.09 -15.04
CA ALA A 165 7.76 14.40 -13.63
C ALA A 165 6.43 14.66 -12.91
N LEU A 166 5.52 15.41 -13.54
CA LEU A 166 4.18 15.65 -13.00
C LEU A 166 3.37 14.36 -12.90
N TRP A 167 3.45 13.48 -13.90
CA TRP A 167 2.80 12.17 -13.88
C TRP A 167 3.34 11.26 -12.76
N ILE A 168 4.67 11.20 -12.57
CA ILE A 168 5.30 10.46 -11.46
C ILE A 168 4.80 11.01 -10.12
N LEU A 169 4.79 12.34 -9.96
CA LEU A 169 4.33 12.98 -8.72
C LEU A 169 2.87 12.66 -8.42
N ALA A 170 1.99 12.77 -9.42
CA ALA A 170 0.56 12.47 -9.26
C ALA A 170 0.32 11.00 -8.91
N THR A 171 1.03 10.10 -9.59
CA THR A 171 0.97 8.66 -9.32
C THR A 171 1.41 8.38 -7.90
N TRP A 172 2.57 8.90 -7.52
CA TRP A 172 3.11 8.74 -6.17
C TRP A 172 2.17 9.28 -5.08
N ALA A 173 1.52 10.44 -5.29
CA ALA A 173 0.55 10.97 -4.34
C ALA A 173 -0.65 10.03 -4.16
N ALA A 174 -1.15 9.41 -5.23
CA ALA A 174 -2.23 8.42 -5.16
C ALA A 174 -1.83 7.18 -4.33
N TRP A 175 -0.59 6.70 -4.50
CA TRP A 175 -0.04 5.60 -3.69
C TRP A 175 0.07 5.97 -2.22
N VAL A 176 0.58 7.17 -1.90
CA VAL A 176 0.72 7.65 -0.52
C VAL A 176 -0.64 7.75 0.17
N VAL A 177 -1.67 8.28 -0.51
CA VAL A 177 -3.03 8.36 0.04
C VAL A 177 -3.61 6.97 0.30
N GLY A 178 -3.48 6.05 -0.65
CA GLY A 178 -3.93 4.66 -0.49
C GLY A 178 -3.29 3.97 0.71
N ALA A 179 -1.98 4.11 0.87
CA ALA A 179 -1.25 3.56 1.99
C ALA A 179 -1.57 4.24 3.33
N ALA A 180 -1.78 5.55 3.36
CA ALA A 180 -2.17 6.28 4.56
C ALA A 180 -3.55 5.81 5.06
N LEU A 181 -4.50 5.53 4.16
CA LEU A 181 -5.81 4.99 4.51
C LEU A 181 -5.69 3.57 5.08
N LEU A 182 -4.85 2.72 4.49
CA LEU A 182 -4.57 1.40 5.04
C LEU A 182 -3.92 1.48 6.43
N ASN A 183 -2.92 2.34 6.61
CA ASN A 183 -2.23 2.51 7.88
C ASN A 183 -3.15 3.02 9.01
N ARG A 184 -4.22 3.75 8.69
CA ARG A 184 -5.22 4.14 9.69
C ARG A 184 -6.15 3.00 10.08
N GLY A 185 -6.47 2.11 9.14
CA GLY A 185 -7.34 0.95 9.39
C GLY A 185 -6.61 -0.28 9.95
N ALA A 186 -5.31 -0.40 9.69
CA ALA A 186 -4.51 -1.56 10.10
C ALA A 186 -4.43 -1.76 11.62
N PRO A 187 -4.24 -0.72 12.47
CA PRO A 187 -4.19 -0.91 13.91
C PRO A 187 -5.47 -1.53 14.46
N GLN A 188 -6.64 -1.26 13.88
CA GLN A 188 -7.89 -1.85 14.37
C GLN A 188 -7.99 -3.36 14.09
N LEU A 189 -7.27 -3.87 13.08
CA LEU A 189 -7.15 -5.32 12.84
C LEU A 189 -6.28 -6.00 13.91
N PHE A 190 -5.36 -5.26 14.55
CA PHE A 190 -4.38 -5.80 15.50
C PHE A 190 -4.63 -5.34 16.95
N ALA A 191 -5.37 -4.26 17.20
CA ALA A 191 -5.61 -3.69 18.52
C ALA A 191 -6.65 -4.48 19.32
N GLY A 192 -7.46 -5.32 18.66
CA GLY A 192 -8.20 -6.39 19.35
C GLY A 192 -7.31 -7.45 19.99
N VAL A 193 -6.01 -7.48 19.64
CA VAL A 193 -4.97 -8.34 20.24
C VAL A 193 -4.32 -7.60 21.42
N GLY A 194 -5.15 -7.23 22.39
CA GLY A 194 -4.69 -6.60 23.63
C GLY A 194 -3.81 -7.55 24.43
N VAL A 195 -2.65 -7.03 24.85
CA VAL A 195 -1.66 -7.62 25.75
C VAL A 195 -2.32 -8.10 27.05
N GLY A 196 -2.64 -9.39 27.15
CA GLY A 196 -3.22 -9.91 28.41
C GLY A 196 -3.49 -11.41 28.50
N ALA A 197 -3.96 -12.07 27.46
CA ALA A 197 -4.20 -13.52 27.53
C ALA A 197 -4.13 -14.13 26.13
N GLY A 198 -3.32 -15.18 25.97
CA GLY A 198 -2.96 -15.82 24.70
C GLY A 198 -4.09 -16.55 23.98
N GLN A 199 -5.25 -15.93 23.78
CA GLN A 199 -6.39 -16.51 23.09
C GLN A 199 -6.59 -15.86 21.72
N GLU A 200 -5.99 -16.48 20.71
CA GLU A 200 -6.44 -16.63 19.32
C GLU A 200 -7.36 -15.55 18.70
N ALA A 201 -6.94 -14.28 18.67
CA ALA A 201 -7.65 -13.25 17.89
C ALA A 201 -7.69 -13.51 16.36
N CYS A 202 -6.97 -14.54 15.90
CA CYS A 202 -7.02 -15.06 14.53
C CYS A 202 -7.80 -16.39 14.40
N ALA A 203 -8.47 -16.90 15.45
CA ALA A 203 -9.16 -18.21 15.41
C ALA A 203 -10.21 -18.32 14.29
N GLY A 204 -10.80 -17.19 13.89
CA GLY A 204 -11.83 -17.13 12.83
C GLY A 204 -11.34 -16.68 11.45
N VAL A 205 -10.07 -16.28 11.31
CA VAL A 205 -9.55 -15.70 10.05
C VAL A 205 -8.39 -16.55 9.55
N VAL A 206 -8.69 -17.47 8.64
CA VAL A 206 -7.74 -18.41 8.00
C VAL A 206 -6.53 -17.67 7.37
N TYR A 207 -6.69 -16.40 7.01
CA TYR A 207 -5.69 -15.60 6.31
C TYR A 207 -4.90 -14.63 7.21
N CYS A 208 -5.10 -14.69 8.53
CA CYS A 208 -4.47 -13.74 9.47
C CYS A 208 -2.93 -13.75 9.37
N GLY A 209 -2.32 -14.93 9.22
CA GLY A 209 -0.87 -15.07 9.05
C GLY A 209 -0.34 -14.51 7.73
N GLN A 210 -1.12 -14.62 6.64
CA GLN A 210 -0.77 -14.09 5.33
C GLN A 210 -0.89 -12.56 5.30
N VAL A 211 -1.90 -12.00 5.95
CA VAL A 211 -2.07 -10.55 6.09
C VAL A 211 -0.97 -9.97 6.98
N LYS A 212 -0.63 -10.63 8.09
CA LYS A 212 0.44 -10.18 9.00
C LYS A 212 1.82 -10.18 8.34
N THR A 213 2.10 -11.19 7.51
CA THR A 213 3.31 -11.23 6.69
C THR A 213 3.29 -10.14 5.62
N LEU A 214 2.15 -9.90 4.95
CA LEU A 214 1.98 -8.83 3.96
C LEU A 214 2.24 -7.42 4.54
N PHE A 215 1.88 -7.17 5.79
CA PHE A 215 2.10 -5.87 6.45
C PHE A 215 3.44 -5.78 7.20
N GLY A 216 4.26 -6.83 7.16
CA GLY A 216 5.63 -6.81 7.68
C GLY A 216 5.74 -6.79 9.20
N GLU A 217 4.68 -7.19 9.92
CA GLU A 217 4.71 -7.34 11.38
C GLU A 217 5.25 -8.74 11.74
N SER A 218 6.48 -9.03 11.30
CA SER A 218 7.20 -10.23 11.75
C SER A 218 7.86 -9.93 13.10
N PRO A 219 7.54 -10.68 14.18
CA PRO A 219 8.22 -10.53 15.47
C PRO A 219 9.72 -10.88 15.42
N GLY A 220 10.22 -11.38 14.28
CA GLY A 220 11.62 -11.75 14.06
C GLY A 220 12.40 -10.89 13.05
N GLY A 221 11.98 -9.65 12.77
CA GLY A 221 12.80 -8.71 12.01
C GLY A 221 12.96 -9.00 10.50
N PHE A 222 12.15 -9.87 9.91
CA PHE A 222 12.19 -10.11 8.47
C PHE A 222 11.29 -9.11 7.72
N VAL A 223 11.94 -8.17 7.05
CA VAL A 223 11.37 -7.07 6.25
C VAL A 223 10.94 -7.62 4.88
N GLY A 224 9.76 -8.20 4.78
CA GLY A 224 9.35 -8.88 3.54
C GLY A 224 7.92 -8.55 3.13
N THR A 225 7.75 -7.42 2.42
CA THR A 225 6.69 -7.05 1.42
C THR A 225 6.47 -5.53 1.38
N GLY A 226 6.61 -4.85 2.52
CA GLY A 226 6.81 -3.39 2.56
C GLY A 226 8.10 -2.94 1.86
N VAL A 227 8.87 -3.88 1.31
CA VAL A 227 10.06 -3.68 0.49
C VAL A 227 9.70 -2.86 -0.74
N LEU A 228 8.57 -3.08 -1.42
CA LEU A 228 8.29 -2.28 -2.63
C LEU A 228 7.94 -0.82 -2.29
N MET A 229 7.16 -0.61 -1.23
CA MET A 229 6.84 0.75 -0.75
C MET A 229 8.05 1.44 -0.07
N ARG A 230 8.93 0.68 0.61
CA ARG A 230 10.21 1.19 1.13
C ARG A 230 11.25 1.39 0.04
N ILE A 231 11.24 0.59 -1.03
CA ILE A 231 12.08 0.78 -2.21
C ILE A 231 11.59 2.03 -2.93
N PHE A 232 10.30 2.20 -3.19
CA PHE A 232 9.77 3.45 -3.75
C PHE A 232 10.03 4.67 -2.84
N SER A 233 10.00 4.50 -1.51
CA SER A 233 10.38 5.56 -0.56
C SER A 233 11.89 5.78 -0.40
N ARG A 234 12.75 4.89 -0.91
CA ARG A 234 14.22 5.00 -0.83
C ARG A 234 14.90 5.23 -2.17
N VAL A 235 14.23 4.92 -3.28
CA VAL A 235 14.74 5.02 -4.65
C VAL A 235 14.29 6.33 -5.32
N LEU A 236 13.25 6.99 -4.81
CA LEU A 236 12.81 8.34 -5.16
C LEU A 236 13.03 9.29 -3.98
#